data_AF-A0A3C0NHB9-F1
#
_entry.id   AF-A0A3C0NHB9-F1
#
_cell.length_a   1.000
_cell.length_b   1.000
_cell.length_c   1.000
_cell.angle_alpha   90.00
_cell.angle_beta   90.00
_cell.angle_gamma   90.00
#
_symmetry.space_group_name_H-M   'P 1'
#
loop_
_entity.id
_entity.type
_entity.pdbx_description
1 polymer ?
#
loop_
_entity_poly.entity_id
_entity_poly.type
_entity_poly.pdbx_seq_one_letter_code
_entity_poly.pdbx_strand_id
1 'polypeptide(L)'
;SCQDITLEQLLKTAPTESGIFIDHLRRHLFSLQQNPELAMVFKKVVTTDSSVQLEPMQIYQLQRMGLVQLNGNEVRPRCNLYRQYFCDLL
;
A
#
# COMPACT_ATOMS: atom_id res chain seq x y z
N SER A 1 16.94 4.35 -6.36
CA SER A 1 17.11 3.01 -6.94
C SER A 1 16.40 2.02 -6.02
N CYS A 2 15.12 1.75 -6.28
CA CYS A 2 14.36 0.76 -5.53
C CYS A 2 14.92 -0.62 -5.89
N GLN A 3 15.36 -1.39 -4.89
CA GLN A 3 15.56 -2.81 -5.10
C GLN A 3 14.18 -3.47 -5.00
N ASP A 4 13.59 -3.65 -6.18
CA ASP A 4 12.22 -4.12 -6.38
C ASP A 4 12.15 -5.64 -6.27
N ILE A 5 11.44 -6.14 -5.26
CA ILE A 5 10.87 -7.48 -5.35
C ILE A 5 9.73 -7.34 -6.36
N THR A 6 9.86 -8.01 -7.49
CA THR A 6 8.85 -7.98 -8.55
C THR A 6 7.61 -8.77 -8.13
N LEU A 7 6.43 -8.38 -8.63
CA LEU A 7 5.18 -9.12 -8.43
C LEU A 7 5.33 -10.61 -8.77
N GLU A 8 6.10 -10.93 -9.81
CA GLU A 8 6.41 -12.31 -10.21
C GLU A 8 7.21 -13.08 -9.13
N GLN A 9 8.16 -12.43 -8.47
CA GLN A 9 8.91 -13.04 -7.37
C GLN A 9 8.02 -13.26 -6.15
N LEU A 10 7.15 -12.29 -5.84
CA LEU A 10 6.13 -12.39 -4.78
C LEU A 10 5.20 -13.58 -4.99
N LEU A 11 4.67 -13.74 -6.22
CA LEU A 11 3.78 -14.83 -6.59
C LEU A 11 4.51 -16.19 -6.64
N LYS A 12 5.80 -16.22 -6.97
CA LYS A 12 6.63 -17.45 -6.92
C LYS A 12 6.95 -17.89 -5.49
N THR A 13 7.03 -16.97 -4.53
CA THR A 13 7.31 -17.27 -3.10
C THR A 13 6.08 -17.71 -2.29
N ALA A 14 4.93 -17.95 -2.94
CA ALA A 14 3.66 -18.36 -2.35
C ALA A 14 3.70 -19.53 -1.32
N PRO A 15 4.66 -20.50 -1.33
CA PRO A 15 4.71 -21.52 -0.29
C PRO A 15 5.59 -21.16 0.93
N THR A 16 6.15 -19.96 1.00
CA THR A 16 7.00 -19.50 2.13
C THR A 16 6.35 -18.30 2.83
N GLU A 17 6.90 -17.83 3.95
CA GLU A 17 6.37 -16.73 4.78
C GLU A 17 5.97 -15.45 4.01
N SER A 18 6.40 -15.26 2.76
CA SER A 18 5.93 -14.18 1.88
C SER A 18 4.52 -14.41 1.30
N GLY A 19 4.09 -15.68 1.16
CA GLY A 19 2.76 -16.09 0.71
C GLY A 19 1.65 -15.80 1.72
N ILE A 20 1.91 -15.79 3.03
CA ILE A 20 0.88 -15.43 4.03
C ILE A 20 0.41 -13.97 3.88
N PHE A 21 1.23 -13.12 3.27
CA PHE A 21 0.90 -11.72 3.03
C PHE A 21 0.07 -11.53 1.75
N ILE A 22 0.01 -12.49 0.82
CA ILE A 22 -0.73 -12.29 -0.44
C ILE A 22 -2.23 -12.14 -0.20
N ASP A 23 -2.79 -12.92 0.73
CA ASP A 23 -4.20 -12.82 1.12
C ASP A 23 -4.49 -11.50 1.83
N HIS A 24 -3.52 -11.01 2.61
CA HIS A 24 -3.59 -9.69 3.23
C HIS A 24 -3.59 -8.57 2.18
N LEU A 25 -2.65 -8.61 1.22
CA LEU A 25 -2.53 -7.64 0.14
C LEU A 25 -3.77 -7.64 -0.77
N ARG A 26 -4.28 -8.82 -1.14
CA ARG A 26 -5.49 -8.96 -1.96
C ARG A 26 -6.74 -8.42 -1.25
N ARG A 27 -6.91 -8.69 0.05
CA ARG A 27 -8.03 -8.14 0.83
C ARG A 27 -8.00 -6.62 0.85
N HIS A 28 -6.82 -6.03 1.00
CA HIS A 28 -6.66 -4.57 0.94
C HIS A 28 -6.91 -4.03 -0.46
N LEU A 29 -6.38 -4.67 -1.51
CA LEU A 29 -6.63 -4.27 -2.90
C LEU A 29 -8.14 -4.27 -3.21
N PHE A 30 -8.83 -5.35 -2.86
CA PHE A 30 -10.27 -5.44 -3.02
C PHE A 30 -10.99 -4.32 -2.25
N SER A 31 -10.63 -4.12 -0.97
CA SER A 31 -11.23 -3.06 -0.14
C SER A 31 -11.01 -1.65 -0.72
N LEU A 32 -9.84 -1.39 -1.31
CA LEU A 32 -9.52 -0.13 -1.98
C LEU A 32 -10.31 0.03 -3.29
N GLN A 33 -10.43 -1.02 -4.10
CA GLN A 33 -11.20 -0.98 -5.35
C GLN A 33 -12.70 -0.69 -5.11
N GLN A 34 -13.24 -1.11 -3.96
CA GLN A 34 -14.60 -0.76 -3.55
C GLN A 34 -14.76 0.71 -3.11
N ASN A 35 -13.66 1.44 -2.88
CA ASN A 35 -13.65 2.86 -2.55
C ASN A 35 -12.66 3.62 -3.44
N PRO A 36 -13.09 4.05 -4.65
CA PRO A 36 -12.23 4.68 -5.65
C PRO A 36 -11.49 5.94 -5.15
N GLU A 37 -12.11 6.72 -4.27
CA GLU A 37 -11.47 7.89 -3.67
C GLU A 37 -10.27 7.48 -2.82
N LEU A 38 -10.48 6.50 -1.93
CA LEU A 38 -9.43 5.99 -1.05
C LEU A 38 -8.32 5.27 -1.83
N ALA A 39 -8.68 4.56 -2.90
CA ALA A 39 -7.72 3.95 -3.83
C ALA A 39 -6.83 4.99 -4.51
N MET A 40 -7.43 6.05 -5.08
CA MET A 40 -6.71 7.14 -5.72
C MET A 40 -5.75 7.82 -4.74
N VAL A 41 -6.22 8.07 -3.51
CA VAL A 41 -5.41 8.67 -2.46
C VAL A 41 -4.26 7.75 -2.05
N PHE A 42 -4.52 6.46 -1.86
CA PHE A 42 -3.47 5.51 -1.49
C PHE A 42 -2.46 5.30 -2.63
N LYS A 43 -2.91 5.31 -3.89
CA LYS A 43 -2.03 5.32 -5.08
C LYS A 43 -1.02 6.46 -4.97
N LYS A 44 -1.48 7.69 -4.71
CA LYS A 44 -0.59 8.84 -4.52
C LYS A 44 0.45 8.60 -3.42
N VAL A 45 0.06 7.97 -2.31
CA VAL A 45 0.98 7.65 -1.20
C VAL A 45 2.05 6.63 -1.63
N VAL A 46 1.69 5.61 -2.41
CA VAL A 46 2.64 4.57 -2.85
C VAL A 46 3.48 4.97 -4.06
N THR A 47 3.05 5.94 -4.89
CA THR A 47 3.83 6.41 -6.04
C THR A 47 4.74 7.59 -5.74
N THR A 48 4.51 8.33 -4.65
CA THR A 48 5.32 9.52 -4.31
C THR A 48 6.53 9.11 -3.47
N ASP A 49 7.74 9.55 -3.83
CA ASP A 49 8.96 9.25 -3.04
C ASP A 49 9.02 10.03 -1.72
N SER A 50 8.40 11.21 -1.71
CA SER A 50 8.18 12.03 -0.51
C SER A 50 6.84 11.74 0.14
N SER A 51 6.66 12.31 1.32
CA SER A 51 5.41 12.20 2.07
C SER A 51 4.27 12.97 1.42
N VAL A 52 3.04 12.52 1.66
CA VAL A 52 1.83 13.13 1.08
C VAL A 52 0.98 13.74 2.20
N GLN A 53 0.52 14.98 2.01
CA GLN A 53 -0.53 15.58 2.83
C GLN A 53 -1.89 15.11 2.32
N LEU A 54 -2.71 14.60 3.25
CA LEU A 54 -4.03 14.04 3.00
C LEU A 54 -5.04 14.66 3.96
N GLU A 55 -6.32 14.57 3.59
CA GLU A 55 -7.40 15.00 4.48
C GLU A 55 -7.49 14.08 5.72
N PRO A 56 -7.87 14.60 6.90
CA PRO A 56 -7.88 13.82 8.15
C PRO A 56 -8.66 12.49 8.06
N MET A 57 -9.78 12.48 7.33
CA MET A 57 -10.60 11.28 7.17
C MET A 57 -9.88 10.20 6.33
N GLN A 58 -9.16 10.62 5.28
CA GLN A 58 -8.39 9.71 4.43
C GLN A 58 -7.22 9.10 5.21
N ILE A 59 -6.53 9.91 6.01
CA ILE A 59 -5.48 9.46 6.94
C ILE A 59 -6.05 8.40 7.89
N TYR A 60 -7.14 8.72 8.56
CA TYR A 60 -7.77 7.84 9.53
C TYR A 60 -8.16 6.49 8.93
N GLN A 61 -8.78 6.48 7.74
CA GLN A 61 -9.16 5.26 7.04
C GLN A 61 -7.93 4.40 6.68
N LEU A 62 -6.91 5.00 6.05
CA LEU A 62 -5.71 4.27 5.66
C LEU A 62 -4.90 3.76 6.86
N GLN A 63 -4.87 4.52 7.96
CA GLN A 63 -4.26 4.07 9.21
C GLN A 63 -5.01 2.90 9.84
N ARG A 64 -6.35 2.94 9.86
CA ARG A 64 -7.18 1.83 10.35
C ARG A 64 -7.02 0.56 9.52
N MET A 65 -6.80 0.71 8.22
CA MET A 65 -6.45 -0.41 7.35
C MET A 65 -5.00 -0.90 7.58
N GLY A 66 -4.18 -0.16 8.33
CA GLY A 66 -2.78 -0.50 8.56
C GLY A 66 -1.90 -0.34 7.33
N LEU A 67 -2.34 0.47 6.36
CA LEU A 67 -1.67 0.68 5.07
C LEU A 67 -0.62 1.79 5.11
N VAL A 68 -0.80 2.77 6.00
CA VAL A 68 0.08 3.93 6.12
C VAL A 68 0.55 4.14 7.55
N GLN A 69 1.61 4.93 7.69
CA GLN A 69 2.10 5.47 8.94
C GLN A 69 2.18 7.00 8.85
N LEU A 70 1.95 7.66 9.99
CA LEU A 70 2.08 9.11 10.12
C LEU A 70 3.48 9.46 10.61
N ASN A 71 4.08 10.48 10.00
CA ASN A 71 5.26 11.15 10.50
C ASN A 71 4.96 12.65 10.61
N GLY A 72 4.53 13.11 11.79
CA GLY A 72 3.92 14.44 11.93
C GLY A 72 2.62 14.55 11.12
N ASN A 73 2.54 15.54 10.22
CA ASN A 73 1.37 15.77 9.35
C ASN A 73 1.45 15.03 8.01
N GLU A 74 2.45 14.16 7.86
CA GLU A 74 2.81 13.57 6.60
C GLU A 74 2.55 12.06 6.59
N VAL A 75 2.01 11.56 5.48
CA VAL A 75 1.64 10.15 5.32
C VAL A 75 2.66 9.45 4.45
N ARG A 76 3.07 8.25 4.89
CA ARG A 76 3.93 7.34 4.12
C ARG A 76 3.36 5.92 4.12
N PRO A 77 3.64 5.10 3.08
CA PRO A 77 3.33 3.67 3.15
C PRO A 77 3.96 3.04 4.39
N ARG A 78 3.25 2.12 5.04
CA ARG A 78 3.75 1.47 6.27
C ARG A 78 5.00 0.63 6.03
N CYS A 79 5.14 0.03 4.85
CA CYS A 79 6.31 -0.74 4.46
C CYS A 79 6.52 -0.68 2.94
N ASN A 80 7.74 -1.01 2.50
CA ASN A 80 8.09 -0.99 1.08
C ASN A 80 7.31 -2.02 0.25
N LEU A 81 6.85 -3.11 0.88
CA LEU A 81 6.01 -4.13 0.23
C LEU A 81 4.73 -3.52 -0.37
N TYR A 82 4.10 -2.56 0.32
CA TYR A 82 2.91 -1.89 -0.22
C TYR A 82 3.24 -1.00 -1.41
N ARG A 83 4.41 -0.37 -1.44
CA ARG A 83 4.87 0.36 -2.62
C ARG A 83 5.00 -0.58 -3.81
N GLN A 84 5.75 -1.67 -3.64
CA GLN A 84 5.98 -2.66 -4.69
C GLN A 84 4.70 -3.30 -5.21
N TYR A 85 3.73 -3.59 -4.32
CA TYR A 85 2.50 -4.27 -4.72
C TYR A 85 1.45 -3.32 -5.32
N PHE A 86 1.22 -2.16 -4.71
CA PHE A 86 0.08 -1.30 -5.09
C PHE A 86 0.41 -0.24 -6.14
N CYS A 87 1.68 0.09 -6.38
CA CYS A 87 2.09 1.14 -7.32
C CYS A 87 1.57 0.89 -8.75
N ASP A 88 1.60 -0.36 -9.20
CA ASP A 88 1.18 -0.75 -10.56
C ASP A 88 -0.28 -1.25 -10.62
N LEU A 89 -0.91 -1.51 -9.47
CA LEU A 89 -2.23 -2.16 -9.36
C LEU A 89 -3.38 -1.22 -9.01
N LEU A 90 -3.10 -0.07 -8.39
CA LEU A 90 -4.05 1.04 -8.17
C LEU A 90 -3.80 2.09 -9.22
#